data_AF-A0A7S1RLA9-F1
#
_entry.id   AF-A0A7S1RLA9-F1
#
_cell.length_a   1.000
_cell.length_b   1.000
_cell.length_c   1.000
_cell.angle_alpha   90.00
_cell.angle_beta   90.00
_cell.angle_gamma   90.00
#
_symmetry.space_group_name_H-M   'P 1'
#
loop_
_entity.id
_entity.type
_entity.pdbx_description
1 polymer ?
#
loop_
_entity_poly.entity_id
_entity_poly.type
_entity_poly.pdbx_seq_one_letter_code
_entity_poly.pdbx_strand_id
1 'polypeptide(L)'
;VRTPSDRSNLSFQSTSTVAPGGAAVAPVRGLHHEGWLSKRTSGKVARWQRRYFTLDGCKLCYSSKPGAPAKRSFDIRRARGISIAESQPRELELDFGFRAWRLSA
;
A
#
# COMPACT_ATOMS: atom_id res chain seq x y z
N VAL A 1 -39.98 4.34 20.52
CA VAL A 1 -38.60 3.90 20.20
C VAL A 1 -38.06 4.84 19.12
N ARG A 2 -36.86 5.40 19.32
CA ARG A 2 -36.31 6.54 18.55
C ARG A 2 -35.79 6.12 17.17
N THR A 3 -36.02 7.01 16.20
CA THR A 3 -35.49 7.28 14.85
C THR A 3 -34.39 6.41 14.17
N PRO A 4 -34.37 6.39 12.81
CA PRO A 4 -33.53 5.55 11.95
C PRO A 4 -32.16 6.19 11.67
N SER A 5 -31.16 5.38 11.32
CA SER A 5 -29.88 5.85 10.77
C SER A 5 -29.14 4.70 10.08
N ASP A 6 -29.64 4.28 8.92
CA ASP A 6 -28.83 3.51 7.97
C ASP A 6 -27.95 4.50 7.20
N ARG A 7 -26.66 4.53 7.56
CA ARG A 7 -25.65 5.40 6.93
C ARG A 7 -25.03 4.68 5.74
N SER A 8 -25.50 5.09 4.57
CA SER A 8 -24.68 5.61 3.45
C SER A 8 -23.45 4.79 3.04
N ASN A 9 -23.65 3.99 1.99
CA ASN A 9 -23.01 4.12 0.68
C ASN A 9 -21.54 4.58 0.63
N LEU A 10 -20.63 3.62 0.39
CA LEU A 10 -19.40 3.86 -0.36
C LEU A 10 -19.33 2.86 -1.51
N SER A 11 -20.11 3.15 -2.55
CA SER A 11 -19.94 2.56 -3.86
C SER A 11 -18.57 2.98 -4.42
N PHE A 12 -17.61 2.06 -4.46
CA PHE A 12 -16.50 2.19 -5.39
C PHE A 12 -16.99 1.66 -6.74
N GLN A 13 -17.76 2.49 -7.44
CA GLN A 13 -18.05 2.25 -8.85
C GLN A 13 -16.73 2.45 -9.59
N SER A 14 -16.09 1.34 -9.93
CA SER A 14 -15.11 1.30 -11.01
C SER A 14 -15.85 1.76 -12.27
N THR A 15 -15.65 3.02 -12.67
CA THR A 15 -16.17 3.54 -13.93
C THR A 15 -15.49 2.78 -15.06
N SER A 16 -16.16 1.77 -15.59
CA SER A 16 -15.82 1.16 -16.88
C SER A 16 -16.24 2.14 -17.97
N THR A 17 -15.29 2.96 -18.45
CA THR A 17 -15.45 3.68 -19.71
C THR A 17 -15.57 2.66 -20.84
N VAL A 18 -16.78 2.48 -21.34
CA VAL A 18 -17.08 1.57 -22.45
C VAL A 18 -16.71 2.28 -23.76
N ALA A 19 -15.66 1.82 -24.43
CA ALA A 19 -15.33 2.22 -25.79
C ALA A 19 -16.17 1.39 -26.79
N PRO A 20 -16.67 1.99 -27.89
CA PRO A 20 -17.40 1.25 -28.92
C PRO A 20 -16.38 0.56 -29.82
N GLY A 21 -16.10 -0.72 -29.57
CA GLY A 21 -15.26 -1.51 -30.46
C GLY A 21 -14.53 -2.66 -29.79
N GLY A 22 -15.28 -3.69 -29.37
CA GLY A 22 -14.97 -5.13 -29.45
C GLY A 22 -13.64 -5.72 -28.94
N ALA A 23 -12.63 -4.95 -28.57
CA ALA A 23 -11.39 -5.42 -28.00
C ALA A 23 -11.42 -5.10 -26.50
N ALA A 24 -11.55 -6.13 -25.68
CA ALA A 24 -11.30 -6.02 -24.25
C ALA A 24 -9.85 -5.59 -24.04
N VAL A 25 -9.61 -4.27 -24.02
CA VAL A 25 -8.35 -3.70 -23.57
C VAL A 25 -8.29 -4.08 -22.09
N ALA A 26 -7.52 -5.12 -21.79
CA ALA A 26 -7.21 -5.48 -20.41
C ALA A 26 -6.86 -4.17 -19.70
N PRO A 27 -7.46 -3.88 -18.52
CA PRO A 27 -7.11 -2.66 -17.81
C PRO A 27 -5.60 -2.68 -17.72
N VAL A 28 -4.94 -1.63 -18.24
CA VAL A 28 -3.50 -1.48 -18.13
C VAL A 28 -3.25 -1.61 -16.64
N ARG A 29 -2.81 -2.80 -16.21
CA ARG A 29 -2.68 -3.13 -14.80
C ARG A 29 -1.53 -2.25 -14.39
N GLY A 30 -1.86 -1.07 -13.86
CA GLY A 30 -0.87 -0.15 -13.33
C GLY A 30 0.04 -0.95 -12.40
N LEU A 31 1.31 -0.56 -12.32
CA LEU A 31 2.33 -1.29 -11.56
C LEU A 31 1.76 -1.80 -10.23
N HIS A 32 1.46 -3.10 -10.17
CA HIS A 32 0.85 -3.75 -9.02
C HIS A 32 1.82 -4.81 -8.51
N HIS A 33 2.24 -4.65 -7.26
CA HIS A 33 3.09 -5.61 -6.58
C HIS A 33 2.55 -5.88 -5.19
N GLU A 34 2.57 -7.14 -4.77
CA GLU A 34 2.13 -7.51 -3.43
C GLU A 34 3.01 -8.63 -2.88
N GLY A 35 3.12 -8.69 -1.56
CA GLY A 35 3.97 -9.68 -0.93
C GLY A 35 4.18 -9.46 0.56
N TRP A 36 4.75 -10.48 1.19
CA TRP A 36 5.15 -10.39 2.59
C TRP A 36 6.49 -9.70 2.71
N LEU A 37 6.56 -8.65 3.54
CA LEU A 37 7.81 -8.01 3.93
C LEU A 37 7.85 -7.83 5.44
N SER A 38 9.05 -7.82 6.00
CA SER A 38 9.31 -7.43 7.38
C SER A 38 9.48 -5.92 7.44
N LYS A 39 8.64 -5.24 8.23
CA LYS A 39 8.73 -3.80 8.47
C LYS A 39 9.35 -3.52 9.84
N ARG A 40 10.34 -2.65 9.91
CA ARG A 40 10.85 -2.15 11.19
C ARG A 40 9.85 -1.19 11.83
N THR A 41 9.53 -1.41 13.10
CA THR A 41 8.69 -0.49 13.88
C THR A 41 9.47 0.75 14.29
N SER A 42 8.83 1.90 14.20
CA SER A 42 9.31 3.13 14.83
C SER A 42 8.88 3.16 16.29
N GLY A 43 9.81 3.28 17.25
CA GLY A 43 9.52 3.35 18.68
C GLY A 43 10.74 3.04 19.55
N LYS A 44 10.58 3.09 20.88
CA LYS A 44 11.65 2.84 21.87
C LYS A 44 12.29 1.44 21.72
N VAL A 45 11.49 0.45 21.31
CA VAL A 45 11.97 -0.89 20.97
C VAL A 45 11.67 -1.14 19.49
N ALA A 46 12.71 -1.08 18.66
CA ALA A 46 12.59 -1.37 17.24
C ALA A 46 12.55 -2.88 17.05
N ARG A 47 11.45 -3.40 16.49
CA ARG A 47 11.31 -4.80 16.10
C ARG A 47 10.88 -4.92 14.65
N TRP A 48 11.26 -6.03 14.03
CA TRP A 48 10.76 -6.40 12.71
C TRP A 48 9.39 -7.04 12.84
N GLN A 49 8.43 -6.60 12.02
CA GLN A 49 7.09 -7.15 11.97
C GLN A 49 6.75 -7.57 10.55
N ARG A 50 6.36 -8.83 10.37
CA ARG A 50 5.86 -9.33 9.10
C ARG A 50 4.50 -8.70 8.78
N ARG A 51 4.40 -8.07 7.61
CA ARG A 51 3.19 -7.42 7.10
C ARG A 51 3.02 -7.77 5.62
N TYR A 52 1.77 -7.83 5.19
CA TYR A 52 1.45 -7.99 3.78
C TYR A 52 1.39 -6.60 3.16
N PHE A 53 2.21 -6.36 2.16
CA PHE A 53 2.30 -5.10 1.44
C PHE A 53 1.61 -5.23 0.09
N THR A 54 0.93 -4.16 -0.30
CA THR A 54 0.41 -3.99 -1.66
C THR A 54 0.89 -2.63 -2.17
N LEU A 55 1.36 -2.60 -3.40
CA LEU A 55 1.75 -1.41 -4.12
C LEU A 55 0.85 -1.34 -5.34
N ASP A 56 -0.05 -0.36 -5.36
CA ASP A 56 -0.96 -0.09 -6.46
C ASP A 56 -0.59 1.25 -7.09
N GLY A 57 0.11 1.21 -8.23
CA GLY A 57 0.69 2.38 -8.87
C GLY A 57 1.71 3.07 -7.96
N CYS A 58 1.35 4.20 -7.36
CA CYS A 58 2.19 4.92 -6.40
C CYS A 58 1.76 4.74 -4.94
N LYS A 59 0.70 3.96 -4.68
CA LYS A 59 0.12 3.82 -3.35
C LYS A 59 0.62 2.54 -2.69
N LEU A 60 1.54 2.67 -1.73
CA LEU A 60 2.02 1.58 -0.91
C LEU A 60 1.15 1.44 0.34
N CYS A 61 0.54 0.27 0.53
CA CYS A 61 -0.25 -0.07 1.70
C CYS A 61 0.35 -1.26 2.43
N TYR A 62 0.02 -1.42 3.71
CA TYR A 62 0.27 -2.67 4.42
C TYR A 62 -0.88 -3.07 5.34
N SER A 63 -1.08 -4.38 5.49
CA SER A 63 -2.10 -4.98 6.34
C SER A 63 -1.52 -6.11 7.21
N SER A 64 -2.33 -6.69 8.09
CA SER A 64 -1.91 -7.87 8.87
C SER A 64 -1.90 -9.17 8.06
N LYS A 65 -2.75 -9.27 7.03
CA LYS A 65 -2.91 -10.43 6.17
C LYS A 65 -3.51 -10.01 4.81
N PRO A 66 -3.35 -10.81 3.75
CA PRO A 66 -4.04 -10.58 2.47
C PRO A 66 -5.54 -10.37 2.68
N GLY A 67 -6.13 -9.41 1.97
CA GLY A 67 -7.55 -9.06 2.06
C GLY A 67 -7.99 -8.35 3.36
N ALA A 68 -7.13 -8.19 4.36
CA ALA A 68 -7.47 -7.37 5.54
C ALA A 68 -7.39 -5.87 5.22
N PRO A 69 -8.15 -5.02 5.95
CA PRO A 69 -8.07 -3.57 5.82
C PRO A 69 -6.63 -3.07 5.97
N ALA A 70 -6.24 -2.12 5.11
CA ALA A 70 -4.92 -1.51 5.17
C ALA A 70 -4.75 -0.77 6.50
N LYS A 71 -3.72 -1.13 7.26
CA LYS A 71 -3.37 -0.47 8.52
C LYS A 71 -2.80 0.93 8.27
N ARG A 72 -2.04 1.06 7.19
CA ARG A 72 -1.51 2.33 6.69
C ARG A 72 -1.47 2.28 5.18
N SER A 73 -1.65 3.45 4.60
CA SER A 73 -1.41 3.73 3.20
C SER A 73 -0.46 4.93 3.09
N PHE A 74 0.38 4.89 2.08
CA PHE A 74 1.39 5.89 1.81
C PHE A 74 1.55 6.07 0.30
N ASP A 75 1.71 7.31 -0.16
CA ASP A 75 2.03 7.61 -1.55
C ASP A 75 3.55 7.71 -1.70
N ILE A 76 4.16 6.79 -2.44
CA ILE A 76 5.62 6.69 -2.60
C ILE A 76 6.26 7.96 -3.12
N ARG A 77 5.52 8.79 -3.87
CA ARG A 77 5.99 10.06 -4.42
C ARG A 77 6.26 11.11 -3.34
N ARG A 78 5.74 10.89 -2.13
CA ARG A 78 5.99 11.75 -0.96
C ARG A 78 7.27 11.38 -0.21
N ALA A 79 7.93 10.28 -0.60
CA ALA A 79 9.25 9.95 -0.05
C ALA A 79 10.25 11.00 -0.52
N ARG A 80 11.11 11.45 0.38
CA ARG A 80 12.27 12.27 0.03
C ARG A 80 13.32 11.46 -0.70
N GLY A 81 13.42 10.17 -0.37
CA GLY A 81 14.33 9.23 -1.01
C GLY A 81 13.86 7.80 -0.82
N ILE A 82 14.24 6.95 -1.79
CA ILE A 82 14.01 5.51 -1.77
C ILE A 82 15.36 4.88 -2.13
N SER A 83 15.95 4.11 -1.22
CA SER A 83 17.26 3.48 -1.42
C SER A 83 17.25 2.04 -0.92
N ILE A 84 18.10 1.20 -1.52
CA ILE A 84 18.45 -0.10 -0.95
C ILE A 84 19.60 0.13 0.03
N ALA A 85 19.51 -0.45 1.23
CA ALA A 85 20.53 -0.30 2.25
C ALA A 85 21.85 -0.89 1.77
N GLU A 86 22.94 -0.10 1.83
CA GLU A 86 24.25 -0.49 1.31
C GLU A 86 24.81 -1.75 1.99
N SER A 87 24.50 -1.94 3.28
CA SER A 87 24.94 -3.10 4.05
C SER A 87 24.05 -4.33 3.89
N GLN A 88 22.82 -4.18 3.39
CA GLN A 88 21.86 -5.26 3.25
C GLN A 88 21.04 -5.12 1.96
N PRO A 89 21.38 -5.88 0.89
CA PRO A 89 20.76 -5.72 -0.44
C PRO A 89 19.27 -6.07 -0.49
N ARG A 90 18.71 -6.63 0.59
CA ARG A 90 17.29 -6.95 0.74
C ARG A 90 16.55 -6.00 1.67
N GLU A 91 17.20 -4.97 2.21
CA GLU A 91 16.58 -3.94 3.03
C GLU A 91 16.34 -2.67 2.19
N LEU A 92 15.07 -2.30 2.02
CA LEU A 92 14.64 -1.07 1.37
C LEU A 92 14.38 0.00 2.44
N GLU A 93 15.00 1.17 2.28
CA GLU A 93 14.74 2.35 3.09
C GLU A 93 13.89 3.37 2.32
N LEU A 94 12.78 3.78 2.93
CA LEU A 94 11.92 4.85 2.45
C LEU A 94 12.05 6.03 3.41
N ASP A 95 12.72 7.10 2.98
CA ASP A 95 12.92 8.29 3.79
C ASP A 95 11.77 9.30 3.58
N PHE A 96 11.18 9.76 4.68
CA PHE A 96 10.14 10.79 4.70
C PHE A 96 10.61 12.09 5.38
N GLY A 97 11.90 12.22 5.68
CA GLY A 97 12.54 13.34 6.35
C GLY A 97 12.41 13.32 7.87
N PHE A 98 11.20 13.07 8.39
CA PHE A 98 10.94 13.02 9.84
C PHE A 98 10.80 11.59 10.38
N ARG A 99 10.80 10.60 9.49
CA ARG A 99 10.81 9.18 9.80
C ARG A 99 11.32 8.41 8.58
N ALA A 100 11.96 7.27 8.79
CA ALA A 100 12.28 6.33 7.74
C ALA A 100 11.49 5.03 7.94
N TRP A 101 11.05 4.39 6.86
CA TRP A 101 10.58 3.02 6.90
C TRP A 101 11.64 2.10 6.34
N ARG A 102 11.96 1.05 7.10
CA ARG A 102 12.83 -0.03 6.67
C ARG A 102 12.01 -1.27 6.44
N LEU A 103 12.10 -1.81 5.23
CA LEU A 103 11.41 -2.99 4.76
C LEU A 103 12.44 -4.04 4.36
N SER A 104 12.20 -5.31 4.68
CA SER A 104 13.11 -6.41 4.35
C SER A 104 12.34 -7.58 3.76
N ALA A 105 12.88 -8.19 2.70
CA ALA A 105 12.31 -9.33 1.98
C ALA A 105 12.98 -10.67 2.36
#